data_AF-A0A832CVV9-F1
#
_entry.id   AF-A0A832CVV9-F1
#
_cell.length_a   1.000
_cell.length_b   1.000
_cell.length_c   1.000
_cell.angle_alpha   90.00
_cell.angle_beta   90.00
_cell.angle_gamma   90.00
#
_symmetry.space_group_name_H-M   'P 1'
#
loop_
_entity.id
_entity.type
_entity.pdbx_description
1 polymer ?
#
loop_
_entity_poly.entity_id
_entity_poly.type
_entity_poly.pdbx_seq_one_letter_code
_entity_poly.pdbx_strand_id
1 'polypeptide(L)'
;MATLKILTLIVATLAILMVIAVVIYYLTPSITPQTTYTTVTTPINQTQTTTVSPSSPLSPTQPIITDIISEGFVFVDEDLYWRIKILGEADLRNKIEINGVYSHWFGRLNVTLPNGDTQDRIHIVGNYVDIVSQFTYLSKEMTLDIYIPTKWWEKICLEGIYSVVVWLKGPYNNYTILFSKNFTHIFSFNAIFKPTKWSTWNETIEIEVNNTGDIPLIISGGGFVLSGTDTVIGWWNQPSEIIVMPGEFKVIRGSIDILSSFREEFKGKTKTIDIYIDVIGAPKRYTITTSIEFPSK
;
A
#
# COMPACT_ATOMS: atom_id res chain seq x y z
N MET A 1 20.32 48.61 -21.23
CA MET A 1 21.50 47.89 -20.69
C MET A 1 21.41 47.56 -19.20
N ALA A 2 20.78 48.39 -18.34
CA ALA A 2 20.68 48.12 -16.90
C ALA A 2 19.82 46.89 -16.54
N THR A 3 18.72 46.67 -17.27
CA THR A 3 17.76 45.58 -17.02
C THR A 3 18.34 44.18 -17.26
N LEU A 4 19.21 44.02 -18.27
CA LEU A 4 19.85 42.74 -18.57
C LEU A 4 20.86 42.35 -17.47
N LYS A 5 21.60 43.33 -16.93
CA LYS A 5 22.59 43.09 -15.85
C LYS A 5 21.92 42.66 -14.53
N ILE A 6 20.75 43.22 -14.23
CA ILE A 6 19.97 42.84 -13.03
C ILE A 6 19.43 41.41 -13.17
N LEU A 7 18.93 41.05 -14.34
CA LEU A 7 18.41 39.70 -14.59
C LEU A 7 19.52 38.64 -14.49
N THR A 8 20.70 38.91 -15.05
CA THR A 8 21.85 37.99 -14.96
C THR A 8 22.30 37.80 -13.52
N LEU A 9 22.28 38.87 -12.70
CA LEU A 9 22.66 38.79 -11.28
C LEU A 9 21.68 37.93 -10.48
N ILE A 10 20.37 38.06 -10.74
CA ILE A 10 19.33 37.26 -10.06
C ILE A 10 19.49 35.77 -10.40
N VAL A 11 19.69 35.44 -11.68
CA VAL A 11 19.85 34.05 -12.13
C VAL A 11 21.12 33.42 -11.52
N ALA A 12 22.23 34.17 -11.47
CA ALA A 12 23.47 33.70 -10.86
C ALA A 12 23.30 33.45 -9.35
N THR A 13 22.56 34.31 -8.66
CA THR A 13 22.33 34.17 -7.22
C THR A 13 21.45 32.95 -6.90
N LEU A 14 20.42 32.69 -7.71
CA LEU A 14 19.57 31.51 -7.57
C LEU A 14 20.33 30.20 -7.83
N ALA A 15 21.23 30.19 -8.82
CA ALA A 15 22.08 29.03 -9.09
C ALA A 15 23.01 28.70 -7.90
N ILE A 16 23.61 29.73 -7.27
CA ILE A 16 24.45 29.55 -6.09
C ILE A 16 23.65 29.01 -4.90
N LEU A 17 22.44 29.54 -4.67
CA LEU A 17 21.57 29.07 -3.59
C LEU A 17 21.14 27.60 -3.76
N MET A 18 20.86 27.16 -4.99
CA MET A 18 20.57 25.75 -5.26
C MET A 18 21.76 24.84 -4.94
N VAL A 19 22.97 25.23 -5.35
CA VAL A 19 24.18 24.44 -5.07
C VAL A 19 24.42 24.33 -3.56
N ILE A 20 24.23 25.41 -2.80
CA ILE A 20 24.34 25.39 -1.34
C ILE A 20 23.29 24.45 -0.71
N ALA A 21 22.04 24.51 -1.16
CA ALA A 21 20.98 23.64 -0.65
C ALA A 21 21.27 22.15 -0.89
N VAL A 22 21.77 21.81 -2.09
CA VAL A 22 22.19 20.45 -2.43
C VAL A 22 23.35 20.00 -1.55
N VAL A 23 24.35 20.85 -1.35
CA VAL A 23 25.51 20.54 -0.50
C VAL A 23 25.09 20.32 0.96
N ILE A 24 24.17 21.12 1.51
CA ILE A 24 23.64 20.92 2.86
C ILE A 24 22.87 19.60 2.96
N TYR A 25 22.06 19.25 1.96
CA TYR A 25 21.30 18.01 1.93
C TYR A 25 22.20 16.76 1.92
N TYR A 26 23.31 16.80 1.17
CA TYR A 26 24.23 15.65 1.09
C TYR A 26 25.28 15.60 2.21
N LEU A 27 25.57 16.71 2.89
CA LEU A 27 26.56 16.77 3.97
C LEU A 27 25.95 16.74 5.38
N THR A 28 24.62 16.77 5.51
CA THR A 28 23.99 16.54 6.82
C THR A 28 23.92 15.02 7.07
N PRO A 29 24.70 14.48 8.03
CA PRO A 29 24.60 13.06 8.37
C PRO A 29 23.18 12.77 8.88
N SER A 30 22.51 11.82 8.25
CA SER A 30 21.23 11.31 8.72
C SER A 30 21.43 10.69 10.10
N ILE A 31 21.02 11.40 11.15
CA ILE A 31 20.97 10.85 12.51
C ILE A 31 19.76 9.91 12.54
N THR A 32 19.94 8.68 12.08
CA THR A 32 18.97 7.61 12.28
C THR A 32 19.05 7.18 13.75
N PRO A 33 17.99 7.33 14.56
CA PRO A 33 18.02 6.86 15.93
C PRO A 33 18.11 5.32 15.94
N GLN A 34 19.23 4.77 16.43
CA GLN A 34 19.31 3.35 16.76
C GLN A 34 18.43 3.09 17.99
N THR A 35 17.29 2.45 17.77
CA THR A 35 16.43 1.98 18.88
C THR A 35 16.87 0.55 19.22
N THR A 36 17.53 0.38 20.36
CA THR A 36 17.88 -0.93 20.91
C THR A 36 16.64 -1.54 21.55
N TYR A 37 16.10 -2.62 20.98
CA TYR A 37 15.00 -3.38 21.59
C TYR A 37 15.55 -4.36 22.63
N THR A 38 15.16 -4.20 23.90
CA THR A 38 15.38 -5.20 24.94
C THR A 38 14.19 -6.15 24.98
N THR A 39 14.39 -7.38 24.53
CA THR A 39 13.37 -8.43 24.59
C THR A 39 13.19 -8.90 26.03
N VAL A 40 12.04 -8.60 26.64
CA VAL A 40 11.64 -9.20 27.92
C VAL A 40 10.75 -10.40 27.64
N THR A 41 11.29 -11.60 27.86
CA THR A 41 10.54 -12.86 27.78
C THR A 41 9.86 -13.12 29.11
N THR A 42 8.52 -13.14 29.16
CA THR A 42 7.77 -13.61 30.32
C THR A 42 7.08 -14.94 29.97
N PRO A 43 7.17 -15.99 30.81
CA PRO A 43 6.57 -17.29 30.52
C PRO A 43 5.05 -17.29 30.69
N ILE A 44 4.37 -17.96 29.76
CA ILE A 44 2.93 -18.21 29.78
C ILE A 44 2.65 -19.46 30.64
N ASN A 45 1.73 -19.38 31.60
CA ASN A 45 1.09 -20.57 32.14
C ASN A 45 -0.41 -20.35 32.44
N GLN A 46 -1.22 -21.07 31.65
CA GLN A 46 -2.45 -21.82 31.95
C GLN A 46 -3.66 -21.17 32.65
N THR A 47 -4.70 -20.99 31.83
CA THR A 47 -6.13 -21.35 31.96
C THR A 47 -6.79 -21.48 33.34
N GLN A 48 -7.76 -20.61 33.61
CA GLN A 48 -8.95 -20.93 34.41
C GLN A 48 -10.21 -20.29 33.80
N THR A 49 -11.20 -21.14 33.53
CA THR A 49 -12.54 -20.79 33.09
C THR A 49 -13.36 -20.35 34.30
N THR A 50 -13.97 -19.17 34.27
CA THR A 50 -15.02 -18.79 35.22
C THR A 50 -16.19 -18.16 34.47
N THR A 51 -17.36 -18.77 34.63
CA THR A 51 -18.66 -18.34 34.14
C THR A 51 -19.10 -17.07 34.85
N VAL A 52 -19.54 -16.03 34.13
CA VAL A 52 -20.14 -14.82 34.72
C VAL A 52 -21.50 -14.55 34.09
N SER A 53 -22.53 -14.45 34.93
CA SER A 53 -23.90 -14.04 34.61
C SER A 53 -24.02 -12.50 34.62
N PRO A 54 -25.03 -11.89 33.98
CA PRO A 54 -24.96 -10.50 33.55
C PRO A 54 -25.47 -9.55 34.64
N SER A 55 -24.65 -8.56 35.03
CA SER A 55 -25.15 -7.40 35.77
C SER A 55 -24.22 -6.18 35.65
N SER A 56 -24.80 -5.10 35.12
CA SER A 56 -24.44 -3.68 35.31
C SER A 56 -23.35 -3.08 34.40
N PRO A 57 -23.51 -1.82 33.95
CA PRO A 57 -22.59 -1.16 33.04
C PRO A 57 -21.26 -0.88 33.76
N LEU A 58 -20.19 -1.50 33.25
CA LEU A 58 -18.82 -1.26 33.70
C LEU A 58 -18.48 0.21 33.49
N SER A 59 -18.18 0.90 34.60
CA SER A 59 -17.49 2.19 34.56
C SER A 59 -16.11 1.95 33.93
N PRO A 60 -15.67 2.68 32.87
CA PRO A 60 -14.43 2.35 32.18
C PRO A 60 -13.25 2.79 33.05
N THR A 61 -12.63 1.84 33.75
CA THR A 61 -11.59 2.15 34.73
C THR A 61 -10.29 2.60 34.06
N GLN A 62 -9.95 2.15 32.84
CA GLN A 62 -8.86 2.70 32.03
C GLN A 62 -9.16 2.50 30.52
N PRO A 63 -8.71 3.40 29.63
CA PRO A 63 -8.84 3.18 28.19
C PRO A 63 -8.07 1.93 27.78
N ILE A 64 -8.72 1.02 27.06
CA ILE A 64 -8.14 -0.25 26.63
C ILE A 64 -8.46 -0.50 25.16
N ILE A 65 -7.45 -0.94 24.42
CA ILE A 65 -7.60 -1.48 23.06
C ILE A 65 -7.18 -2.94 23.14
N THR A 66 -8.06 -3.84 22.74
CA THR A 66 -7.88 -5.28 22.89
C THR A 66 -7.31 -5.92 21.63
N ASP A 67 -7.68 -5.40 20.45
CA ASP A 67 -7.12 -5.85 19.18
C ASP A 67 -7.30 -4.81 18.07
N ILE A 68 -6.59 -5.03 16.96
CA ILE A 68 -6.83 -4.38 15.68
C ILE A 68 -6.91 -5.49 14.63
N ILE A 69 -7.96 -5.50 13.82
CA ILE A 69 -8.21 -6.53 12.81
C ILE A 69 -8.12 -5.87 11.43
N SER A 70 -7.44 -6.53 10.50
CA SER A 70 -7.51 -6.19 9.08
C SER A 70 -8.78 -6.83 8.52
N GLU A 71 -9.69 -6.02 7.97
CA GLU A 71 -10.90 -6.49 7.28
C GLU A 71 -10.69 -6.60 5.75
N GLY A 72 -9.46 -6.35 5.30
CA GLY A 72 -9.07 -6.39 3.89
C GLY A 72 -9.09 -5.02 3.23
N PHE A 73 -9.12 -5.01 1.90
CA PHE A 73 -9.06 -3.81 1.09
C PHE A 73 -10.41 -3.52 0.45
N VAL A 74 -10.71 -2.24 0.23
CA VAL A 74 -11.91 -1.77 -0.44
C VAL A 74 -11.58 -0.66 -1.42
N PHE A 75 -12.35 -0.57 -2.51
CA PHE A 75 -12.20 0.49 -3.50
C PHE A 75 -13.43 1.39 -3.43
N VAL A 76 -13.23 2.69 -3.21
CA VAL A 76 -14.29 3.67 -2.99
C VAL A 76 -13.93 4.93 -3.76
N ASP A 77 -14.84 5.40 -4.62
CA ASP A 77 -14.69 6.65 -5.38
C ASP A 77 -13.31 6.81 -6.04
N GLU A 78 -12.85 5.77 -6.74
CA GLU A 78 -11.55 5.70 -7.44
C GLU A 78 -10.31 5.60 -6.55
N ASP A 79 -10.47 5.53 -5.23
CA ASP A 79 -9.38 5.41 -4.27
C ASP A 79 -9.38 4.04 -3.59
N LEU A 80 -8.17 3.53 -3.33
CA LEU A 80 -7.95 2.30 -2.60
C LEU A 80 -7.81 2.58 -1.11
N TYR A 81 -8.53 1.81 -0.29
CA TYR A 81 -8.43 1.87 1.16
C TYR A 81 -8.14 0.49 1.74
N TRP A 82 -7.33 0.48 2.80
CA TRP A 82 -7.18 -0.67 3.69
C TRP A 82 -8.13 -0.48 4.88
N ARG A 83 -9.05 -1.43 5.06
CA ARG A 83 -10.04 -1.39 6.13
C ARG A 83 -9.53 -2.11 7.35
N ILE A 84 -9.54 -1.42 8.47
CA ILE A 84 -9.25 -1.99 9.78
C ILE A 84 -10.41 -1.81 10.74
N LYS A 85 -10.51 -2.71 11.70
CA LYS A 85 -11.41 -2.62 12.85
C LYS A 85 -10.60 -2.58 14.13
N ILE A 86 -10.72 -1.50 14.88
CA ILE A 86 -10.13 -1.35 16.22
C ILE A 86 -11.14 -1.87 17.23
N LEU A 87 -10.72 -2.78 18.12
CA LEU A 87 -11.54 -3.33 19.19
C LEU A 87 -11.05 -2.83 20.54
N GLY A 88 -11.96 -2.39 21.41
CA GLY A 88 -11.64 -1.91 22.75
C GLY A 88 -12.71 -1.03 23.36
N GLU A 89 -12.41 -0.41 24.49
CA GLU A 89 -13.28 0.57 25.13
C GLU A 89 -12.44 1.73 25.66
N ALA A 90 -12.79 2.94 25.23
CA ALA A 90 -12.14 4.16 25.72
C ALA A 90 -13.17 5.27 25.85
N ASP A 91 -13.29 5.84 27.05
CA ASP A 91 -14.05 7.08 27.27
C ASP A 91 -13.16 8.11 27.93
N LEU A 92 -12.69 9.07 27.13
CA LEU A 92 -11.75 10.12 27.52
C LEU A 92 -12.44 11.48 27.68
N ARG A 93 -13.74 11.58 27.35
CA ARG A 93 -14.49 12.85 27.32
C ARG A 93 -14.43 13.60 28.64
N ASN A 94 -14.46 12.84 29.75
CA ASN A 94 -14.47 13.38 31.11
C ASN A 94 -13.23 12.96 31.93
N LYS A 95 -12.23 12.34 31.30
CA LYS A 95 -11.00 11.90 31.99
C LYS A 95 -10.03 13.07 32.04
N ILE A 96 -9.92 13.66 33.22
CA ILE A 96 -9.01 14.78 33.48
C ILE A 96 -7.67 14.33 34.06
N GLU A 97 -7.52 13.08 34.50
CA GLU A 97 -6.27 12.55 35.05
C GLU A 97 -6.01 11.15 34.49
N ILE A 98 -4.84 10.94 33.89
CA ILE A 98 -4.32 9.62 33.53
C ILE A 98 -2.84 9.59 33.89
N ASN A 99 -2.39 8.52 34.56
CA ASN A 99 -1.00 8.35 35.02
C ASN A 99 -0.45 9.55 35.81
N GLY A 100 -1.28 10.20 36.62
CA GLY A 100 -0.89 11.35 37.45
C GLY A 100 -0.76 12.69 36.69
N VAL A 101 -1.11 12.75 35.40
CA VAL A 101 -1.09 13.98 34.60
C VAL A 101 -2.51 14.51 34.37
N TYR A 102 -2.74 15.73 34.84
CA TYR A 102 -4.04 16.39 34.82
C TYR A 102 -4.25 17.24 33.56
N SER A 103 -5.05 16.78 32.60
CA SER A 103 -5.43 17.55 31.40
C SER A 103 -6.45 16.82 30.51
N HIS A 104 -6.69 17.37 29.32
CA HIS A 104 -7.44 16.71 28.25
C HIS A 104 -6.59 15.65 27.56
N TRP A 105 -7.16 14.46 27.46
CA TRP A 105 -6.56 13.30 26.79
C TRP A 105 -7.39 12.89 25.59
N PHE A 106 -6.72 12.35 24.56
CA PHE A 106 -7.38 11.77 23.40
C PHE A 106 -6.63 10.54 22.91
N GLY A 107 -7.36 9.61 22.33
CA GLY A 107 -6.80 8.53 21.54
C GLY A 107 -6.29 9.10 20.22
N ARG A 108 -5.10 8.68 19.79
CA ARG A 108 -4.53 9.03 18.49
C ARG A 108 -4.17 7.77 17.75
N LEU A 109 -4.55 7.69 16.49
CA LEU A 109 -4.19 6.62 15.59
C LEU A 109 -3.05 7.09 14.68
N ASN A 110 -1.99 6.29 14.61
CA ASN A 110 -0.95 6.42 13.60
C ASN A 110 -0.89 5.12 12.81
N VAL A 111 -0.91 5.23 11.48
CA VAL A 111 -0.68 4.10 10.58
C VAL A 111 0.56 4.38 9.75
N THR A 112 1.53 3.50 9.81
CA THR A 112 2.75 3.56 9.00
C THR A 112 2.65 2.57 7.86
N LEU A 113 2.83 3.05 6.63
CA LEU A 113 2.82 2.26 5.40
C LEU A 113 4.16 1.54 5.19
N PRO A 114 4.24 0.53 4.30
CA PRO A 114 5.48 -0.21 4.04
C PRO A 114 6.66 0.65 3.61
N ASN A 115 6.38 1.82 3.02
CA ASN A 115 7.40 2.75 2.55
C ASN A 115 8.01 3.63 3.68
N GLY A 116 7.53 3.49 4.92
CA GLY A 116 7.94 4.25 6.10
C GLY A 116 7.11 5.51 6.39
N ASP A 117 6.21 5.91 5.48
CA ASP A 117 5.40 7.11 5.62
C ASP A 117 4.21 6.86 6.54
N THR A 118 3.84 7.86 7.35
CA THR A 118 2.63 7.80 8.18
C THR A 118 1.44 8.33 7.39
N GLN A 119 0.36 7.55 7.33
CA GLN A 119 -0.85 7.94 6.63
C GLN A 119 -1.64 8.99 7.43
N ASP A 120 -2.05 10.06 6.76
CA ASP A 120 -2.86 11.15 7.31
C ASP A 120 -4.33 11.06 6.89
N ARG A 121 -4.61 10.44 5.74
CA ARG A 121 -5.96 10.16 5.24
C ARG A 121 -6.53 8.87 5.86
N ILE A 122 -7.11 9.01 7.04
CA ILE A 122 -7.84 7.95 7.74
C ILE A 122 -9.29 8.39 7.92
N HIS A 123 -10.22 7.56 7.48
CA HIS A 123 -11.64 7.87 7.44
C HIS A 123 -12.43 6.89 8.30
N ILE A 124 -13.53 7.34 8.89
CA ILE A 124 -14.53 6.40 9.42
C ILE A 124 -15.25 5.79 8.22
N VAL A 125 -15.45 4.47 8.23
CA VAL A 125 -16.17 3.78 7.14
C VAL A 125 -17.51 4.45 6.87
N GLY A 126 -17.76 4.81 5.61
CA GLY A 126 -18.98 5.51 5.17
C GLY A 126 -18.91 7.04 5.27
N ASN A 127 -17.83 7.61 5.82
CA ASN A 127 -17.56 9.06 5.81
C ASN A 127 -16.16 9.33 5.26
N TYR A 128 -16.07 9.45 3.93
CA TYR A 128 -14.83 9.74 3.19
C TYR A 128 -14.53 11.23 3.05
N VAL A 129 -15.31 12.08 3.74
CA VAL A 129 -15.10 13.54 3.76
C VAL A 129 -14.26 13.94 4.97
N ASP A 130 -14.58 13.39 6.14
CA ASP A 130 -13.88 13.74 7.38
C ASP A 130 -12.67 12.85 7.63
N ILE A 131 -11.57 13.47 8.07
CA ILE A 131 -10.35 12.78 8.49
C ILE A 131 -10.38 12.56 10.00
N VAL A 132 -10.20 11.31 10.43
CA VAL A 132 -10.22 10.89 11.82
C VAL A 132 -8.92 10.19 12.18
N SER A 133 -8.00 10.97 12.74
CA SER A 133 -6.75 10.47 13.34
C SER A 133 -6.78 10.46 14.87
N GLN A 134 -7.89 10.91 15.47
CA GLN A 134 -8.04 11.04 16.91
C GLN A 134 -9.48 10.79 17.36
N PHE A 135 -9.64 10.29 18.59
CA PHE A 135 -10.94 10.02 19.20
C PHE A 135 -10.93 10.33 20.70
N THR A 136 -12.06 10.79 21.23
CA THR A 136 -12.28 10.92 22.68
C THR A 136 -13.19 9.84 23.23
N TYR A 137 -13.80 9.04 22.35
CA TYR A 137 -14.69 7.94 22.70
C TYR A 137 -14.59 6.81 21.68
N LEU A 138 -14.49 5.58 22.16
CA LEU A 138 -14.55 4.35 21.39
C LEU A 138 -15.39 3.35 22.18
N SER A 139 -16.52 2.92 21.59
CA SER A 139 -17.48 2.01 22.22
C SER A 139 -17.40 0.65 21.57
N LYS A 140 -16.63 -0.26 22.15
CA LYS A 140 -16.39 -1.64 21.69
C LYS A 140 -15.58 -1.75 20.41
N GLU A 141 -15.99 -1.06 19.36
CA GLU A 141 -15.31 -1.10 18.07
C GLU A 141 -15.38 0.21 17.29
N MET A 142 -14.42 0.40 16.39
CA MET A 142 -14.38 1.48 15.40
C MET A 142 -13.76 0.94 14.12
N THR A 143 -14.51 1.02 13.01
CA THR A 143 -14.01 0.61 11.70
C THR A 143 -13.54 1.84 10.91
N LEU A 144 -12.34 1.73 10.36
CA LEU A 144 -11.65 2.82 9.67
C LEU A 144 -11.15 2.35 8.30
N ASP A 145 -11.21 3.26 7.34
CA ASP A 145 -10.61 3.10 6.01
C ASP A 145 -9.36 3.99 5.93
N ILE A 146 -8.22 3.36 5.70
CA ILE A 146 -6.92 4.01 5.59
C ILE A 146 -6.59 4.11 4.12
N TYR A 147 -6.42 5.34 3.61
CA TYR A 147 -6.07 5.54 2.20
C TYR A 147 -4.75 4.83 1.87
N ILE A 148 -4.69 4.21 0.71
CA ILE A 148 -3.48 3.57 0.19
C ILE A 148 -3.06 4.29 -1.09
N PRO A 149 -1.87 4.89 -1.14
CA PRO A 149 -1.39 5.59 -2.32
C PRO A 149 -1.28 4.66 -3.52
N THR A 150 -1.92 5.03 -4.62
CA THR A 150 -2.01 4.23 -5.86
C THR A 150 -1.85 5.07 -7.12
N LYS A 151 -1.87 6.40 -7.01
CA LYS A 151 -1.77 7.29 -8.18
C LYS A 151 -0.33 7.37 -8.65
N TRP A 152 -0.13 7.60 -9.95
CA TRP A 152 1.21 7.61 -10.58
C TRP A 152 2.18 8.66 -10.02
N TRP A 153 1.68 9.73 -9.39
CA TRP A 153 2.49 10.77 -8.75
C TRP A 153 2.81 10.48 -7.28
N GLU A 154 2.29 9.41 -6.71
CA GLU A 154 2.49 9.04 -5.31
C GLU A 154 3.59 8.00 -5.16
N LYS A 155 4.13 7.88 -3.94
CA LYS A 155 5.07 6.81 -3.58
C LYS A 155 4.30 5.54 -3.24
N ILE A 156 4.03 4.74 -4.28
CA ILE A 156 3.18 3.55 -4.18
C ILE A 156 3.86 2.46 -3.33
N CYS A 157 3.12 1.92 -2.38
CA CYS A 157 3.60 0.85 -1.51
C CYS A 157 2.45 -0.03 -1.04
N LEU A 158 2.17 -1.08 -1.82
CA LEU A 158 1.08 -2.02 -1.54
C LEU A 158 1.56 -3.23 -0.72
N GLU A 159 2.71 -3.79 -1.07
CA GLU A 159 3.31 -4.95 -0.38
C GLU A 159 4.25 -4.50 0.75
N GLY A 160 4.22 -5.25 1.86
CA GLY A 160 5.14 -5.12 2.98
C GLY A 160 4.43 -5.05 4.33
N ILE A 161 5.07 -4.40 5.30
CA ILE A 161 4.58 -4.33 6.68
C ILE A 161 3.88 -3.00 6.90
N TYR A 162 2.61 -3.07 7.30
CA TYR A 162 1.82 -1.95 7.78
C TYR A 162 1.81 -1.99 9.30
N SER A 163 2.08 -0.86 9.94
CA SER A 163 2.09 -0.75 11.40
C SER A 163 0.97 0.16 11.86
N VAL A 164 0.12 -0.33 12.76
CA VAL A 164 -0.95 0.45 13.37
C VAL A 164 -0.64 0.63 14.84
N VAL A 165 -0.53 1.87 15.28
CA VAL A 165 -0.26 2.22 16.67
C VAL A 165 -1.37 3.15 17.17
N VAL A 166 -2.03 2.72 18.25
CA VAL A 166 -2.99 3.54 18.99
C VAL A 166 -2.30 4.08 20.21
N TRP A 167 -2.21 5.40 20.28
CA TRP A 167 -1.64 6.15 21.39
C TRP A 167 -2.74 6.73 22.26
N LEU A 168 -2.48 6.81 23.55
CA LEU A 168 -3.09 7.78 24.43
C LEU A 168 -2.20 9.02 24.45
N LYS A 169 -2.72 10.13 23.93
CA LYS A 169 -1.99 11.40 23.84
C LYS A 169 -2.57 12.41 24.83
N GLY A 170 -1.69 12.94 25.66
CA GLY A 170 -1.97 13.97 26.63
C GLY A 170 -1.22 15.28 26.33
N PRO A 171 -1.22 16.23 27.26
CA PRO A 171 -0.56 17.53 27.10
C PRO A 171 0.96 17.37 27.08
N TYR A 172 1.67 18.42 26.63
CA TYR A 172 3.15 18.49 26.66
C TYR A 172 3.86 17.31 25.97
N ASN A 173 3.27 16.76 24.92
CA ASN A 173 3.79 15.58 24.23
C ASN A 173 3.91 14.35 25.15
N ASN A 174 3.06 14.23 26.16
CA ASN A 174 2.90 12.97 26.87
C ASN A 174 2.15 11.98 25.97
N TYR A 175 2.77 10.84 25.70
CA TYR A 175 2.18 9.76 24.92
C TYR A 175 2.45 8.42 25.59
N THR A 176 1.46 7.53 25.55
CA THR A 176 1.59 6.13 25.95
C THR A 176 0.96 5.27 24.88
N ILE A 177 1.63 4.21 24.45
CA ILE A 177 1.05 3.25 23.52
C ILE A 177 -0.06 2.49 24.25
N LEU A 178 -1.29 2.56 23.74
CA LEU A 178 -2.38 1.70 24.19
C LEU A 178 -2.30 0.33 23.52
N PHE A 179 -1.99 0.31 22.22
CA PHE A 179 -1.87 -0.92 21.46
C PHE A 179 -1.06 -0.70 20.19
N SER A 180 -0.37 -1.73 19.73
CA SER A 180 0.37 -1.73 18.47
C SER A 180 0.24 -3.08 17.80
N LYS A 181 0.03 -3.10 16.49
CA LYS A 181 0.01 -4.32 15.70
C LYS A 181 0.55 -4.09 14.31
N ASN A 182 1.30 -5.07 13.83
CA ASN A 182 1.85 -5.09 12.48
C ASN A 182 1.06 -6.07 11.62
N PHE A 183 0.86 -5.72 10.36
CA PHE A 183 0.19 -6.51 9.34
C PHE A 183 1.15 -6.68 8.18
N THR A 184 1.47 -7.91 7.84
CA THR A 184 2.31 -8.22 6.68
C THR A 184 1.42 -8.59 5.53
N HIS A 185 1.53 -7.83 4.45
CA HIS A 185 0.73 -7.91 3.25
C HIS A 185 1.63 -8.24 2.06
N ILE A 186 1.27 -9.23 1.25
CA ILE A 186 2.11 -9.78 0.18
C ILE A 186 1.37 -9.90 -1.15
N PHE A 187 2.09 -9.61 -2.24
CA PHE A 187 1.57 -9.88 -3.57
C PHE A 187 1.68 -11.38 -3.85
N SER A 188 0.58 -11.98 -4.27
CA SER A 188 0.58 -13.34 -4.78
C SER A 188 -0.54 -13.50 -5.78
N PHE A 189 -0.25 -14.06 -6.95
CA PHE A 189 -1.28 -14.36 -7.92
C PHE A 189 -0.80 -15.43 -8.89
N ASN A 190 -1.77 -16.10 -9.50
CA ASN A 190 -1.55 -16.97 -10.63
C ASN A 190 -2.11 -16.30 -11.88
N ALA A 191 -1.40 -16.43 -13.00
CA ALA A 191 -1.86 -15.92 -14.26
C ALA A 191 -1.67 -16.95 -15.39
N ILE A 192 -2.65 -17.04 -16.27
CA ILE A 192 -2.64 -17.93 -17.43
C ILE A 192 -2.85 -17.09 -18.68
N PHE A 193 -2.00 -17.31 -19.68
CA PHE A 193 -2.05 -16.61 -20.95
C PHE A 193 -2.71 -17.46 -22.05
N LYS A 194 -3.64 -16.86 -22.80
CA LYS A 194 -4.32 -17.48 -23.95
C LYS A 194 -4.57 -16.45 -25.06
N PRO A 195 -4.67 -16.85 -26.33
CA PRO A 195 -4.25 -18.14 -26.87
C PRO A 195 -2.72 -18.21 -27.03
N THR A 196 -2.17 -19.43 -27.04
CA THR A 196 -0.75 -19.70 -27.34
C THR A 196 -0.50 -20.06 -28.80
N LYS A 197 -1.56 -20.10 -29.63
CA LYS A 197 -1.47 -20.32 -31.07
C LYS A 197 -2.23 -19.22 -31.76
N TRP A 198 -1.53 -18.44 -32.57
CA TRP A 198 -2.06 -17.23 -33.18
C TRP A 198 -2.42 -17.44 -34.64
N SER A 199 -3.64 -17.06 -34.98
CA SER A 199 -4.16 -17.15 -36.34
C SER A 199 -3.80 -15.92 -37.17
N THR A 200 -3.68 -14.75 -36.52
CA THR A 200 -3.31 -13.47 -37.15
C THR A 200 -2.40 -12.66 -36.23
N TRP A 201 -1.68 -11.68 -36.77
CA TRP A 201 -0.84 -10.77 -35.97
C TRP A 201 -1.64 -9.80 -35.10
N ASN A 202 -2.94 -9.64 -35.38
CA ASN A 202 -3.84 -8.72 -34.68
C ASN A 202 -4.88 -9.54 -33.91
N GLU A 203 -4.42 -10.33 -32.94
CA GLU A 203 -5.29 -11.16 -32.12
C GLU A 203 -5.65 -10.45 -30.80
N THR A 204 -6.80 -10.82 -30.24
CA THR A 204 -7.12 -10.45 -28.86
C THR A 204 -6.64 -11.58 -27.97
N ILE A 205 -5.79 -11.23 -27.01
CA ILE A 205 -5.33 -12.17 -25.99
C ILE A 205 -6.15 -12.03 -24.73
N GLU A 206 -6.15 -13.09 -23.94
CA GLU A 206 -6.76 -13.20 -22.64
C GLU A 206 -5.70 -13.55 -21.61
N ILE A 207 -5.66 -12.81 -20.50
CA ILE A 207 -4.90 -13.16 -19.31
C ILE A 207 -5.90 -13.44 -18.20
N GLU A 208 -5.97 -14.69 -17.77
CA GLU A 208 -6.76 -15.12 -16.63
C GLU A 208 -5.91 -14.92 -15.37
N VAL A 209 -6.29 -13.98 -14.52
CA VAL A 209 -5.58 -13.63 -13.28
C VAL A 209 -6.42 -14.06 -12.08
N ASN A 210 -5.80 -14.81 -11.17
CA ASN A 210 -6.36 -15.18 -9.88
C ASN A 210 -5.49 -14.58 -8.77
N ASN A 211 -6.01 -13.59 -8.04
CA ASN A 211 -5.29 -12.98 -6.94
C ASN A 211 -5.36 -13.88 -5.69
N THR A 212 -4.23 -14.52 -5.38
CA THR A 212 -4.07 -15.42 -4.23
C THR A 212 -3.39 -14.75 -3.05
N GLY A 213 -3.06 -13.47 -3.17
CA GLY A 213 -2.50 -12.64 -2.12
C GLY A 213 -3.59 -12.00 -1.28
N ASP A 214 -3.17 -11.20 -0.32
CA ASP A 214 -4.04 -10.46 0.58
C ASP A 214 -4.11 -8.96 0.25
N ILE A 215 -3.44 -8.53 -0.83
CA ILE A 215 -3.51 -7.17 -1.38
C ILE A 215 -4.08 -7.15 -2.79
N PRO A 216 -4.78 -6.07 -3.20
CA PRO A 216 -5.27 -5.91 -4.56
C PRO A 216 -4.12 -5.87 -5.57
N LEU A 217 -4.32 -6.50 -6.73
CA LEU A 217 -3.47 -6.30 -7.90
C LEU A 217 -4.03 -5.12 -8.68
N ILE A 218 -3.21 -4.10 -8.94
CA ILE A 218 -3.56 -3.01 -9.85
C ILE A 218 -2.72 -3.22 -11.11
N ILE A 219 -3.34 -3.76 -12.14
CA ILE A 219 -2.69 -4.13 -13.39
C ILE A 219 -2.82 -2.96 -14.36
N SER A 220 -1.71 -2.35 -14.74
CA SER A 220 -1.68 -1.21 -15.67
C SER A 220 -1.35 -1.61 -17.10
N GLY A 221 -0.86 -2.83 -17.32
CA GLY A 221 -0.59 -3.37 -18.65
C GLY A 221 0.37 -4.54 -18.62
N GLY A 222 1.14 -4.67 -19.69
CA GLY A 222 2.19 -5.67 -19.79
C GLY A 222 2.86 -5.67 -21.16
N GLY A 223 3.76 -6.62 -21.35
CA GLY A 223 4.45 -6.75 -22.62
C GLY A 223 5.09 -8.11 -22.80
N PHE A 224 5.80 -8.22 -23.92
CA PHE A 224 6.34 -9.47 -24.41
C PHE A 224 7.84 -9.32 -24.59
N VAL A 225 8.58 -10.27 -24.04
CA VAL A 225 10.03 -10.35 -24.14
C VAL A 225 10.41 -11.72 -24.66
N LEU A 226 11.44 -11.81 -25.49
CA LEU A 226 11.97 -13.10 -25.88
C LEU A 226 12.54 -13.82 -24.64
N SER A 227 12.12 -15.06 -24.40
CA SER A 227 12.46 -15.73 -23.14
C SER A 227 13.96 -15.92 -22.95
N GLY A 228 14.44 -15.64 -21.73
CA GLY A 228 15.87 -15.67 -21.40
C GLY A 228 16.68 -14.51 -21.95
N THR A 229 16.03 -13.49 -22.52
CA THR A 229 16.64 -12.22 -22.91
C THR A 229 15.84 -11.05 -22.34
N ASP A 230 16.36 -9.83 -22.46
CA ASP A 230 15.63 -8.58 -22.16
C ASP A 230 15.08 -7.91 -23.43
N THR A 231 14.98 -8.66 -24.53
CA THR A 231 14.54 -8.13 -25.83
C THR A 231 13.03 -8.01 -25.90
N VAL A 232 12.51 -6.78 -25.77
CA VAL A 232 11.09 -6.47 -25.95
C VAL A 232 10.68 -6.70 -27.40
N ILE A 233 9.66 -7.53 -27.62
CA ILE A 233 9.12 -7.86 -28.95
C ILE A 233 7.77 -7.19 -29.20
N GLY A 234 7.09 -6.71 -28.16
CA GLY A 234 5.81 -6.05 -28.27
C GLY A 234 5.14 -5.77 -26.94
N TRP A 235 3.93 -5.23 -27.02
CA TRP A 235 3.14 -4.81 -25.87
C TRP A 235 1.75 -5.42 -25.86
N TRP A 236 1.23 -5.59 -24.65
CA TRP A 236 -0.16 -5.94 -24.42
C TRP A 236 -0.95 -4.67 -24.12
N ASN A 237 -1.81 -4.31 -25.06
CA ASN A 237 -2.66 -3.13 -24.95
C ASN A 237 -4.01 -3.53 -24.36
N GLN A 238 -4.16 -3.30 -23.06
CA GLN A 238 -5.44 -3.41 -22.35
C GLN A 238 -6.06 -2.03 -22.10
N PRO A 239 -7.39 -1.93 -21.99
CA PRO A 239 -8.04 -0.69 -21.60
C PRO A 239 -7.90 -0.43 -20.09
N SER A 240 -7.36 0.74 -19.72
CA SER A 240 -7.30 1.28 -18.35
C SER A 240 -6.62 0.40 -17.29
N GLU A 241 -6.50 0.91 -16.07
CA GLU A 241 -6.03 0.15 -14.90
C GLU A 241 -7.11 -0.85 -14.47
N ILE A 242 -6.69 -2.09 -14.20
CA ILE A 242 -7.58 -3.18 -13.79
C ILE A 242 -7.23 -3.61 -12.38
N ILE A 243 -8.21 -3.51 -11.50
CA ILE A 243 -8.05 -3.90 -10.10
C ILE A 243 -8.58 -5.32 -9.92
N VAL A 244 -7.78 -6.22 -9.36
CA VAL A 244 -8.17 -7.59 -8.98
C VAL A 244 -8.06 -7.70 -7.47
N MET A 245 -9.19 -7.73 -6.76
CA MET A 245 -9.23 -7.78 -5.30
C MET A 245 -8.69 -9.12 -4.76
N PRO A 246 -8.24 -9.18 -3.49
CA PRO A 246 -7.84 -10.44 -2.86
C PRO A 246 -8.91 -11.53 -3.02
N GLY A 247 -8.51 -12.71 -3.48
CA GLY A 247 -9.41 -13.84 -3.75
C GLY A 247 -10.24 -13.73 -5.03
N GLU A 248 -10.08 -12.65 -5.80
CA GLU A 248 -10.82 -12.44 -7.05
C GLU A 248 -10.13 -13.10 -8.25
N PHE A 249 -10.97 -13.60 -9.15
CA PHE A 249 -10.57 -14.07 -10.48
C PHE A 249 -11.08 -13.10 -11.54
N LYS A 250 -10.20 -12.67 -12.45
CA LYS A 250 -10.56 -11.85 -13.62
C LYS A 250 -9.98 -12.41 -14.90
N VAL A 251 -10.76 -12.31 -15.97
CA VAL A 251 -10.27 -12.52 -17.34
C VAL A 251 -10.08 -11.16 -17.98
N ILE A 252 -8.83 -10.84 -18.29
CA ILE A 252 -8.45 -9.56 -18.88
C ILE A 252 -8.20 -9.77 -20.37
N ARG A 253 -8.82 -8.93 -21.19
CA ARG A 253 -8.68 -9.00 -22.65
C ARG A 253 -7.98 -7.76 -23.18
N GLY A 254 -7.06 -7.95 -24.11
CA GLY A 254 -6.40 -6.84 -24.78
C GLY A 254 -5.87 -7.23 -26.14
N SER A 255 -5.71 -6.23 -27.00
CA SER A 255 -5.01 -6.40 -28.27
C SER A 255 -3.52 -6.47 -28.04
N ILE A 256 -2.82 -7.20 -28.89
CA ILE A 256 -1.36 -7.22 -28.91
C ILE A 256 -0.83 -6.25 -29.96
N ASP A 257 0.35 -5.70 -29.70
CA ASP A 257 1.15 -5.03 -30.72
C ASP A 257 2.57 -5.56 -30.72
N ILE A 258 2.87 -6.43 -31.69
CA ILE A 258 4.22 -6.94 -31.94
C ILE A 258 4.94 -6.02 -32.91
N LEU A 259 6.18 -5.67 -32.59
CA LEU A 259 7.05 -4.86 -33.45
C LEU A 259 7.27 -5.52 -34.82
N SER A 260 7.19 -4.73 -35.89
CA SER A 260 7.21 -5.22 -37.28
C SER A 260 8.43 -6.08 -37.63
N SER A 261 9.61 -5.75 -37.09
CA SER A 261 10.84 -6.53 -37.28
C SER A 261 10.71 -7.97 -36.79
N PHE A 262 10.05 -8.17 -35.65
CA PHE A 262 9.83 -9.50 -35.07
C PHE A 262 8.69 -10.24 -35.76
N ARG A 263 7.74 -9.55 -36.40
CA ARG A 263 6.70 -10.21 -37.20
C ARG A 263 7.32 -11.03 -38.33
N GLU A 264 8.22 -10.42 -39.09
CA GLU A 264 8.93 -11.13 -40.17
C GLU A 264 9.86 -12.22 -39.63
N GLU A 265 10.54 -11.97 -38.51
CA GLU A 265 11.42 -12.97 -37.92
C GLU A 265 10.66 -14.21 -37.40
N PHE A 266 9.49 -14.02 -36.80
CA PHE A 266 8.74 -15.08 -36.10
C PHE A 266 7.67 -15.76 -36.96
N LYS A 267 7.39 -15.24 -38.16
CA LYS A 267 6.39 -15.77 -39.08
C LYS A 267 6.46 -17.30 -39.24
N GLY A 268 5.37 -17.97 -38.86
CA GLY A 268 5.22 -19.44 -38.93
C GLY A 268 6.10 -20.24 -37.96
N LYS A 269 6.72 -19.60 -36.97
CA LYS A 269 7.60 -20.25 -35.98
C LYS A 269 6.91 -20.32 -34.63
N THR A 270 7.35 -21.25 -33.81
CA THR A 270 7.05 -21.27 -32.37
C THR A 270 8.22 -20.64 -31.61
N LYS A 271 7.96 -19.71 -30.70
CA LYS A 271 8.98 -19.11 -29.82
C LYS A 271 8.54 -19.14 -28.37
N THR A 272 9.48 -19.32 -27.47
CA THR A 272 9.26 -19.15 -26.03
C THR A 272 9.33 -17.67 -25.69
N ILE A 273 8.22 -17.14 -25.18
CA ILE A 273 8.03 -15.72 -24.87
C ILE A 273 7.74 -15.59 -23.37
N ASP A 274 8.39 -14.60 -22.77
CA ASP A 274 8.14 -14.14 -21.41
C ASP A 274 7.13 -12.98 -21.50
N ILE A 275 5.90 -13.24 -21.05
CA ILE A 275 4.84 -12.23 -20.96
C ILE A 275 4.90 -11.63 -19.56
N TYR A 276 5.24 -10.36 -19.45
CA TYR A 276 5.23 -9.69 -18.16
C TYR A 276 3.94 -8.92 -17.94
N ILE A 277 3.46 -8.94 -16.69
CA ILE A 277 2.29 -8.19 -16.23
C ILE A 277 2.81 -7.04 -15.36
N ASP A 278 2.47 -5.81 -15.73
CA ASP A 278 2.82 -4.62 -14.97
C ASP A 278 1.81 -4.44 -13.84
N VAL A 279 2.24 -4.75 -12.63
CA VAL A 279 1.48 -4.56 -11.39
C VAL A 279 2.04 -3.34 -10.67
N ILE A 280 1.19 -2.34 -10.46
CA ILE A 280 1.59 -1.09 -9.80
C ILE A 280 2.04 -1.39 -8.37
N GLY A 281 3.20 -0.85 -7.98
CA GLY A 281 3.76 -1.01 -6.63
C GLY A 281 4.38 -2.37 -6.34
N ALA A 282 4.42 -3.29 -7.31
CA ALA A 282 5.10 -4.57 -7.15
C ALA A 282 6.63 -4.39 -7.08
N PRO A 283 7.32 -5.07 -6.14
CA PRO A 283 8.79 -4.97 -6.05
C PRO A 283 9.51 -5.77 -7.14
N LYS A 284 8.78 -6.63 -7.87
CA LYS A 284 9.31 -7.48 -8.93
C LYS A 284 8.36 -7.51 -10.12
N ARG A 285 8.94 -7.70 -11.30
CA ARG A 285 8.19 -7.99 -12.53
C ARG A 285 7.63 -9.41 -12.45
N TYR A 286 6.35 -9.56 -12.75
CA TYR A 286 5.70 -10.87 -12.83
C TYR A 286 5.70 -11.34 -14.28
N THR A 287 6.18 -12.56 -14.51
CA THR A 287 6.37 -13.10 -15.86
C THR A 287 5.70 -14.45 -15.99
N ILE A 288 4.98 -14.66 -17.09
CA ILE A 288 4.46 -15.93 -17.57
C ILE A 288 5.31 -16.35 -18.77
N THR A 289 6.07 -17.43 -18.63
CA THR A 289 6.82 -18.00 -19.75
C THR A 289 5.93 -19.00 -20.49
N THR A 290 5.74 -18.81 -21.80
CA THR A 290 4.95 -19.72 -22.63
C THR A 290 5.50 -19.83 -24.05
N SER A 291 5.18 -20.93 -24.74
CA SER A 291 5.50 -21.09 -26.17
C SER A 291 4.35 -20.58 -27.02
N ILE A 292 4.63 -19.64 -27.91
CA ILE A 292 3.64 -19.04 -28.83
C ILE A 292 3.93 -19.50 -30.25
N GLU A 293 2.94 -20.09 -30.91
CA GLU A 293 2.95 -20.39 -32.35
C GLU A 293 2.43 -19.17 -33.13
N PHE A 294 3.31 -18.52 -33.88
CA PHE A 294 3.00 -17.30 -34.63
C PHE A 294 2.41 -17.60 -36.02
N PRO A 295 1.57 -16.70 -36.56
CA PRO A 295 0.93 -16.91 -37.85
C PRO A 295 1.96 -16.96 -38.98
N SER A 296 1.66 -17.76 -40.01
CA SER A 296 2.51 -17.92 -41.19
C SER A 296 2.24 -16.87 -42.28
N LYS A 297 1.20 -16.05 -42.13
CA LYS A 297 0.79 -15.00 -43.07
C LYS A 297 0.48 -13.71 -42.33
#